data_AF-A0A074V6E3-F1
#
_entry.id   AF-A0A074V6E3-F1
#
_cell.length_a   1.000
_cell.length_b   1.000
_cell.length_c   1.000
_cell.angle_alpha   90.00
_cell.angle_beta   90.00
_cell.angle_gamma   90.00
#
_symmetry.space_group_name_H-M   'P 1'
#
loop_
_entity.id
_entity.type
_entity.pdbx_description
1 polymer ?
#
loop_
_entity_poly.entity_id
_entity_poly.type
_entity_poly.pdbx_seq_one_letter_code
_entity_poly.pdbx_strand_id
1 'polypeptide(L)' 'MSSWRWCVYLIATPKSLLVKRIQATISGDLKIISDNKNYAQETISPAKLKSIHIYGKIEAAFAFKTM' A
#
# COMPACT_ATOMS: atom_id res chain seq x y z
N MET A 1 -14.63 -3.72 19.74
CA MET A 1 -13.41 -4.13 19.00
C MET A 1 -13.56 -3.67 17.55
N SER A 2 -12.90 -2.59 17.16
CA SER A 2 -12.90 -2.11 15.78
C SER A 2 -12.10 -3.08 14.91
N SER A 3 -12.82 -3.77 14.01
CA SER A 3 -12.26 -4.55 12.90
C SER A 3 -11.33 -3.65 12.08
N TRP A 4 -10.02 -3.86 12.21
CA TRP A 4 -9.05 -3.23 11.32
C TRP A 4 -9.19 -3.89 9.95
N ARG A 5 -10.04 -3.30 9.09
CA ARG A 5 -10.12 -3.67 7.68
C ARG A 5 -8.76 -3.38 7.04
N TRP A 6 -8.12 -4.43 6.55
CA TRP A 6 -6.88 -4.40 5.77
C TRP A 6 -7.11 -3.67 4.44
N CYS A 7 -7.07 -2.34 4.47
CA CYS A 7 -7.37 -1.50 3.32
C CYS A 7 -6.22 -1.55 2.30
N VAL A 8 -6.57 -1.62 1.02
CA VAL A 8 -5.63 -1.53 -0.11
C VAL A 8 -5.68 -0.10 -0.65
N TYR A 9 -4.54 0.44 -1.04
CA TYR A 9 -4.41 1.82 -1.49
C TYR A 9 -3.66 1.91 -2.82
N LEU A 10 -3.98 2.97 -3.57
CA LEU A 10 -3.16 3.45 -4.69
C LEU A 10 -2.07 4.38 -4.16
N ILE A 11 -0.81 4.00 -4.37
CA ILE A 11 0.37 4.67 -3.81
C ILE A 11 1.30 5.03 -4.96
N ALA A 12 1.65 6.31 -5.10
CA ALA A 12 2.75 6.73 -5.97
C ALA A 12 4.04 6.86 -5.17
N THR A 13 5.08 6.21 -5.68
CA THR A 13 6.48 6.39 -5.27
C THR A 13 7.25 7.03 -6.43
N PRO A 14 8.48 7.52 -6.22
CA PRO A 14 9.28 8.07 -7.31
C PRO A 14 9.56 7.09 -8.47
N LYS A 15 9.43 5.78 -8.22
CA LYS A 15 9.76 4.74 -9.20
C LYS A 15 8.53 4.20 -9.93
N SER A 16 7.36 4.25 -9.30
CA SER A 16 6.20 3.49 -9.78
C SER A 16 4.90 3.89 -9.10
N LEU A 17 3.79 3.56 -9.75
CA LEU A 17 2.47 3.53 -9.16
C LEU A 17 2.15 2.11 -8.68
N LEU A 18 1.74 1.96 -7.42
CA LEU A 18 1.57 0.69 -6.73
C LEU A 18 0.16 0.55 -6.17
N VAL A 19 -0.35 -0.68 -6.16
CA VAL A 19 -1.56 -1.06 -5.42
C VAL A 19 -1.17 -2.07 -4.33
N LYS A 20 -1.14 -1.60 -3.08
CA LYS A 20 -0.62 -2.37 -1.94
C LYS A 20 -1.38 -2.04 -0.66
N ARG A 21 -1.23 -2.89 0.35
CA ARG A 21 -1.63 -2.55 1.71
C ARG A 21 -0.58 -1.65 2.35
N ILE A 22 -1.03 -0.74 3.21
CA ILE A 22 -0.13 0.10 4.01
C ILE A 22 -0.41 -0.06 5.49
N GLN A 23 0.64 0.07 6.29
CA GLN A 23 0.56 0.07 7.75
C GLN A 23 1.54 1.11 8.30
N ALA A 24 1.03 2.05 9.09
CA ALA A 24 1.87 2.93 9.88
C ALA A 24 2.37 2.21 11.14
N THR A 25 3.63 2.38 11.48
CA THR A 25 4.21 1.89 12.75
C THR A 25 4.17 2.98 13.82
N ILE A 26 4.31 2.58 15.09
CA ILE A 26 4.43 3.54 16.21
C ILE A 26 5.67 4.42 16.10
N SER A 27 6.69 3.98 15.34
CA SER A 27 7.92 4.72 15.07
C SER A 27 7.76 5.73 13.92
N GLY A 28 6.58 5.79 13.30
CA GLY A 28 6.29 6.68 12.17
C GLY A 28 6.70 6.12 10.80
N ASP A 29 7.20 4.89 10.74
CA ASP A 29 7.51 4.26 9.46
C ASP A 29 6.22 3.85 8.74
N LEU A 30 6.28 3.83 7.40
CA LEU A 30 5.23 3.28 6.56
C LEU A 30 5.69 1.93 5.99
N LYS A 31 4.97 0.86 6.35
CA LYS A 31 5.14 -0.45 5.71
C LYS A 31 4.23 -0.54 4.49
N ILE A 32 4.81 -0.90 3.35
CA ILE A 32 4.11 -1.27 2.12
C ILE A 32 4.13 -2.79 2.02
N ILE A 33 2.94 -3.40 2.04
CA ILE A 33 2.77 -4.84 2.18
C ILE A 33 2.13 -5.40 0.91
N SER A 34 2.76 -6.44 0.37
CA SER A 34 2.25 -7.22 -0.76
C SER A 34 1.43 -8.41 -0.28
N ASP A 35 0.30 -8.65 -0.95
CA ASP A 35 -0.53 -9.85 -0.77
C ASP A 35 0.12 -11.10 -1.36
N ASN A 36 1.04 -10.91 -2.30
CA ASN A 36 1.81 -11.98 -2.88
C ASN A 36 3.08 -12.21 -2.03
N LYS A 37 3.16 -13.39 -1.42
CA LYS A 37 4.26 -13.85 -0.55
C LYS A 37 5.65 -13.82 -1.20
N ASN A 38 5.71 -13.82 -2.53
CA ASN A 38 6.98 -13.79 -3.26
C ASN A 38 7.60 -12.38 -3.29
N TYR A 39 6.87 -11.36 -2.85
CA TYR A 39 7.37 -9.98 -2.81
C TYR A 39 7.69 -9.59 -1.37
N ALA A 40 8.89 -9.09 -1.16
CA ALA A 40 9.31 -8.55 0.13
C ALA A 40 8.43 -7.35 0.53
N GLN A 41 8.24 -7.20 1.84
CA GLN A 41 7.65 -5.99 2.40
C GLN A 41 8.68 -4.86 2.34
N GLU A 42 8.22 -3.67 2.00
CA GLU A 42 9.06 -2.47 2.00
C GLU A 42 8.72 -1.63 3.23
N THR A 43 9.75 -1.12 3.92
CA THR A 43 9.56 -0.18 5.05
C THR A 43 10.21 1.14 4.69
N ILE A 44 9.43 2.21 4.81
CA ILE A 44 9.80 3.54 4.39
C ILE A 44 9.86 4.42 5.63
N SER A 45 11.06 4.94 5.89
CA SER A 45 11.29 5.80 7.03
C SER A 45 10.66 7.19 6.85
N PRO A 46 10.33 7.91 7.94
CA PRO A 46 9.71 9.22 7.89
C PRO A 46 10.41 10.21 6.95
N ALA A 47 11.75 10.20 6.91
CA ALA A 47 12.55 11.08 6.08
C ALA A 47 12.27 10.92 4.57
N LYS A 48 11.84 9.73 4.14
CA LYS A 48 11.57 9.41 2.73
C LYS A 48 10.10 9.57 2.34
N LEU A 49 9.19 9.77 3.31
CA LEU A 49 7.76 9.89 3.08
C LEU A 49 7.36 11.09 2.21
N LYS A 50 8.16 12.17 2.19
CA LYS A 50 7.91 13.35 1.34
C LYS A 50 7.80 13.02 -0.15
N SER A 51 8.36 11.89 -0.57
CA SER A 51 8.37 11.43 -1.95
C SER A 51 7.19 10.49 -2.30
N ILE A 52 6.30 10.23 -1.33
CA ILE A 52 5.21 9.25 -1.45
C ILE A 52 3.87 9.96 -1.39
N HIS A 53 2.99 9.59 -2.30
CA HIS A 53 1.64 10.12 -2.38
C HIS A 53 0.64 8.96 -2.31
N ILE A 54 -0.33 9.05 -1.39
CA ILE A 54 -1.45 8.12 -1.32
C ILE A 54 -2.63 8.80 -2.02
N TYR A 55 -3.02 8.29 -3.18
CA TYR A 55 -4.07 8.92 -3.99
C TYR A 55 -5.48 8.50 -3.57
N GLY A 56 -5.64 7.34 -2.95
CA GLY A 56 -6.94 6.89 -2.48
C GLY A 56 -6.96 5.44 -2.03
N LYS A 57 -8.04 5.07 -1.35
CA LYS A 57 -8.34 3.70 -0.96
C LYS A 57 -9.05 2.99 -2.13
N ILE A 58 -8.68 1.73 -2.35
CA ILE A 58 -9.35 0.84 -3.30
C ILE A 58 -10.55 0.20 -2.61
N GLU A 59 -11.75 0.40 -3.17
CA GLU A 59 -12.99 -0.20 -2.66
C GLU A 59 -13.42 -1.45 -3.44
N ALA A 60 -13.04 -1.55 -4.71
CA ALA A 60 -13.41 -2.68 -5.56
C ALA A 60 -12.35 -2.93 -6.64
N ALA A 61 -12.30 -4.17 -7.13
CA ALA A 61 -11.53 -4.55 -8.31
C ALA A 61 -12.44 -5.37 -9.23
N PHE A 62 -12.37 -5.08 -10.52
CA PHE A 62 -13.14 -5.77 -11.55
C PHE A 62 -12.16 -6.45 -12.50
N ALA A 63 -12.44 -7.71 -12.84
CA ALA A 63 -11.68 -8.45 -13.84
C ALA A 63 -12.61 -8.81 -14.99
N PHE A 64 -12.23 -8.41 -16.20
CA PHE A 64 -12.89 -8.90 -17.40
C PHE A 64 -12.30 -10.27 -17.73
N LYS A 65 -13.15 -11.29 -17.86
CA LYS A 65 -12.74 -12.54 -18.51
C LYS A 65 -12.76 -12.29 -20.02
N THR A 66 -11.59 -12.28 -20.65
CA THR A 66 -11.51 -12.53 -22.09
C THR A 66 -11.92 -13.98 -22.35
N MET A 67 -12.85 -14.17 -23.29
CA MET A 67 -13.23 -15.49 -23.80
C MET A 67 -12.08 -16.14 -24.56
#